data_AF-A0A7R9Q0L0-F1
#
_entry.id   AF-A0A7R9Q0L0-F1
#
_cell.length_a   1.000
_cell.length_b   1.000
_cell.length_c   1.000
_cell.angle_alpha   90.00
_cell.angle_beta   90.00
_cell.angle_gamma   90.00
#
_symmetry.space_group_name_H-M   'P 1'
#
loop_
_entity.id
_entity.type
_entity.pdbx_description
1 polymer ?
#
loop_
_entity_poly.entity_id
_entity_poly.type
_entity_poly.pdbx_seq_one_letter_code
_entity_poly.pdbx_strand_id
1 'polypeptide(L)'
;MRFGCVGHGDSEETPCDVVILATGYKLTFPFISQDLISTTNNKVELFKYVFSPALTHPKTLAFISLIQPIGPIVPIGELQSRWFAQLMAGKRSLPSRQEMRADIAVKRQAMKRYYESERHTIQVDWLNFMDELAQQVGVKPNITKYFFTDKELWRALMFGPALPYQYRLEGPHSWSGAREALLSAEERIDSPLATKQPVVRDSRDKYKICLLYT
;
A
#
# COMPACT_ATOMS: atom_id res chain seq x y z
N MET A 1 -28.20 12.43 34.56
CA MET A 1 -29.00 11.92 33.42
C MET A 1 -28.24 10.71 32.90
N ARG A 2 -28.79 9.49 33.00
CA ARG A 2 -28.23 8.33 32.31
C ARG A 2 -28.75 8.38 30.88
N PHE A 3 -27.86 8.28 29.90
CA PHE A 3 -28.26 8.12 28.52
C PHE A 3 -28.58 6.63 28.28
N GLY A 4 -29.35 6.35 27.24
CA GLY A 4 -29.47 5.00 26.72
C GLY A 4 -29.35 5.04 25.20
N CYS A 5 -28.98 3.90 24.63
CA CYS A 5 -28.87 3.71 23.20
C CYS A 5 -29.89 2.68 22.74
N VAL A 6 -30.51 2.95 21.59
CA VAL A 6 -31.41 2.01 20.91
C VAL A 6 -30.71 1.59 19.62
N GLY A 7 -30.45 0.28 19.47
CA GLY A 7 -29.92 -0.26 18.23
C GLY A 7 -30.96 -0.24 17.12
N HIS A 8 -30.51 -0.28 15.87
CA HIS A 8 -31.44 -0.34 14.74
C HIS A 8 -32.21 -1.66 14.74
N GLY A 9 -33.53 -1.59 14.92
CA GLY A 9 -34.40 -2.77 15.04
C GLY A 9 -34.69 -3.19 16.48
N ASP A 10 -34.07 -2.56 17.47
CA ASP A 10 -34.36 -2.81 18.88
C ASP A 10 -35.60 -2.02 19.30
N SER A 11 -36.45 -2.66 20.11
CA SER A 11 -37.60 -2.02 20.77
C SER A 11 -37.27 -1.50 22.16
N GLU A 12 -36.12 -1.88 22.71
CA GLU A 12 -35.71 -1.58 24.08
C GLU A 12 -34.47 -0.67 24.11
N GLU A 13 -34.45 0.22 25.10
CA GLU A 13 -33.33 1.11 25.35
C GLU A 13 -32.29 0.42 26.24
N THR A 14 -31.05 0.35 25.77
CA THR A 14 -29.91 -0.15 26.56
C THR A 14 -29.28 1.01 27.32
N PRO A 15 -29.24 1.00 28.67
CA PRO A 15 -28.59 2.06 29.44
C PRO A 15 -27.10 2.15 29.13
N CYS A 16 -26.59 3.36 28.87
CA CYS A 16 -25.17 3.59 28.60
C CYS A 16 -24.70 4.95 29.12
N ASP A 17 -23.45 5.00 29.59
CA ASP A 17 -22.86 6.25 30.10
C ASP A 17 -22.09 7.01 29.01
N VAL A 18 -21.60 6.31 27.98
CA VAL A 18 -20.76 6.87 26.90
C VAL A 18 -21.09 6.24 25.56
N VAL A 19 -21.20 7.06 24.51
CA VAL A 19 -21.33 6.64 23.11
C VAL A 19 -20.08 7.05 22.33
N ILE A 20 -19.44 6.09 21.64
CA ILE A 20 -18.26 6.33 20.80
C ILE A 20 -18.64 6.17 19.33
N LEU A 21 -18.61 7.27 18.57
CA LEU A 21 -18.93 7.28 17.14
C LEU A 21 -17.69 6.96 16.30
N ALA A 22 -17.49 5.67 16.00
CA ALA A 22 -16.42 5.19 15.12
C ALA A 22 -16.86 5.12 13.63
N THR A 23 -17.57 6.13 13.14
CA THR A 23 -18.24 6.15 11.82
C THR A 23 -17.31 6.46 10.64
N GLY A 24 -16.01 6.62 10.88
CA GLY A 24 -14.99 6.86 9.86
C GLY A 24 -14.67 8.34 9.64
N TYR A 25 -14.03 8.64 8.51
CA TYR A 25 -13.50 9.97 8.19
C TYR A 25 -13.94 10.43 6.80
N LYS A 26 -13.97 11.74 6.60
CA LYS A 26 -14.19 12.38 5.31
C LYS A 26 -12.87 12.77 4.67
N LEU A 27 -12.79 12.61 3.36
CA LEU A 27 -11.63 13.01 2.59
C LEU A 27 -11.81 14.44 2.07
N THR A 28 -10.94 15.36 2.49
CA THR A 28 -10.95 16.75 2.03
C THR A 28 -9.53 17.30 1.87
N PHE A 29 -9.36 18.22 0.92
CA PHE A 29 -8.12 18.96 0.70
C PHE A 29 -8.44 20.46 0.68
N PRO A 30 -8.53 21.14 1.85
CA PRO A 30 -9.02 22.52 1.93
C PRO A 30 -8.11 23.55 1.24
N PHE A 31 -6.89 23.14 0.89
CA PHE A 31 -5.89 23.95 0.19
C PHE A 31 -5.78 23.62 -1.31
N ILE A 32 -6.62 22.73 -1.85
CA ILE A 32 -6.64 22.37 -3.28
C ILE A 32 -8.03 22.67 -3.85
N SER A 33 -8.08 23.29 -5.02
CA SER A 33 -9.36 23.54 -5.72
C SER A 33 -10.09 22.22 -6.04
N GLN A 34 -11.41 22.22 -5.87
CA GLN A 34 -12.28 21.09 -6.23
C GLN A 34 -12.26 20.78 -7.73
N ASP A 35 -11.88 21.75 -8.58
CA ASP A 35 -11.69 21.53 -10.02
C ASP A 35 -10.47 20.65 -10.33
N LEU A 36 -9.48 20.62 -9.42
CA LEU A 36 -8.28 19.79 -9.56
C LEU A 36 -8.47 18.39 -8.99
N ILE A 37 -9.17 18.31 -7.86
CA ILE A 37 -9.55 17.07 -7.22
C ILE A 37 -10.89 17.24 -6.51
N SER A 38 -11.94 16.65 -7.07
CA SER A 38 -13.20 16.52 -6.35
C SER A 38 -13.06 15.38 -5.35
N THR A 39 -13.51 15.60 -4.11
CA THR A 39 -13.61 14.57 -3.07
C THR A 39 -15.05 14.26 -2.66
N THR A 40 -16.02 14.62 -3.51
CA THR A 40 -17.46 14.40 -3.25
C THR A 40 -17.74 12.93 -2.94
N ASN A 41 -18.39 12.69 -1.80
CA ASN A 41 -18.69 11.36 -1.28
C ASN A 41 -17.44 10.46 -1.17
N ASN A 42 -16.30 11.05 -0.80
CA ASN A 42 -14.97 10.43 -0.71
C ASN A 42 -14.43 9.83 -2.03
N LYS A 43 -15.03 10.14 -3.19
CA LYS A 43 -14.56 9.66 -4.50
C LYS A 43 -13.49 10.59 -5.03
N VAL A 44 -12.45 10.04 -5.64
CA VAL A 44 -11.37 10.81 -6.28
C VAL A 44 -11.10 10.29 -7.69
N GLU A 45 -10.79 11.20 -8.61
CA GLU A 45 -10.41 10.86 -9.99
C GLU A 45 -8.90 11.04 -10.19
N LEU A 46 -8.14 10.06 -9.71
CA LEU A 46 -6.68 10.08 -9.76
C LEU A 46 -6.15 8.84 -10.49
N PHE A 47 -5.29 9.08 -11.49
CA PHE A 47 -4.56 8.02 -12.18
C PHE A 47 -3.67 7.29 -11.19
N LYS A 48 -3.90 5.98 -11.04
CA LYS A 48 -3.27 5.12 -10.03
C LYS A 48 -3.30 5.71 -8.61
N TYR A 49 -4.33 6.49 -8.26
CA TYR A 49 -4.42 7.18 -6.98
C TYR A 49 -3.25 8.14 -6.68
N VAL A 50 -2.55 8.64 -7.72
CA VAL A 50 -1.42 9.58 -7.58
C VAL A 50 -1.64 10.88 -8.32
N PHE A 51 -2.01 10.84 -9.61
CA PHE A 51 -1.97 12.03 -10.48
C PHE A 51 -3.36 12.44 -10.94
N SER A 52 -3.67 13.73 -10.87
CA SER A 52 -4.93 14.25 -11.41
C SER A 52 -4.81 14.52 -12.92
N PRO A 53 -5.65 13.90 -13.77
CA PRO A 53 -5.69 14.19 -15.20
C PRO A 53 -6.39 15.53 -15.52
N ALA A 54 -6.95 16.21 -14.52
CA ALA A 54 -7.54 17.54 -14.68
C ALA A 54 -6.48 18.64 -14.83
N LEU A 55 -5.26 18.41 -14.31
CA LEU A 55 -4.14 19.32 -14.46
C LEU A 55 -3.64 19.36 -15.91
N THR A 56 -3.28 20.55 -16.39
CA THR A 56 -2.58 20.73 -17.67
C THR A 56 -1.26 19.96 -17.69
N HIS A 57 -0.55 19.94 -16.56
CA HIS A 57 0.69 19.20 -16.35
C HIS A 57 0.53 18.22 -15.16
N PRO A 58 -0.02 17.01 -15.36
CA PRO A 58 -0.35 16.09 -14.26
C PRO A 58 0.83 15.73 -13.35
N LYS A 59 2.06 15.77 -13.86
CA LYS A 59 3.27 15.43 -13.11
C LYS A 59 3.68 16.47 -12.05
N THR A 60 3.05 17.65 -11.98
CA THR A 60 3.46 18.72 -11.04
C THR A 60 2.91 18.55 -9.63
N LEU A 61 1.90 17.69 -9.45
CA LEU A 61 1.28 17.40 -8.17
C LEU A 61 0.99 15.90 -8.06
N ALA A 62 1.46 15.30 -6.98
CA ALA A 62 1.24 13.89 -6.66
C ALA A 62 0.58 13.74 -5.30
N PHE A 63 -0.45 12.91 -5.23
CA PHE A 63 -1.04 12.44 -3.98
C PHE A 63 -0.35 11.12 -3.60
N ILE A 64 0.33 11.09 -2.46
CA ILE A 64 1.05 9.92 -1.99
C ILE A 64 0.25 9.28 -0.85
N SER A 65 0.08 7.96 -0.91
CA SER A 65 -0.69 7.15 0.03
C SER A 65 -2.16 7.54 0.17
N LEU A 66 -2.75 8.19 -0.84
CA LEU A 66 -4.19 8.47 -0.88
C LEU A 66 -4.96 7.24 -1.36
N ILE A 67 -4.91 6.17 -0.57
CA ILE A 67 -5.39 4.85 -0.98
C ILE A 67 -5.64 3.95 0.23
N GLN A 68 -6.58 3.01 0.12
CA GLN A 68 -6.92 2.06 1.17
C GLN A 68 -6.73 0.61 0.71
N PRO A 69 -5.52 0.06 0.77
CA PRO A 69 -5.28 -1.31 0.35
C PRO A 69 -5.89 -2.33 1.32
N ILE A 70 -6.27 -3.49 0.79
CA ILE A 70 -6.32 -4.73 1.57
C ILE A 70 -4.87 -5.23 1.71
N GLY A 71 -4.13 -4.62 2.64
CA GLY A 71 -2.71 -4.86 2.87
C GLY A 71 -2.00 -3.63 3.44
N PRO A 72 -0.66 -3.63 3.49
CA PRO A 72 0.09 -2.51 4.08
C PRO A 72 0.17 -1.29 3.14
N ILE A 73 -0.13 -0.10 3.67
CA ILE A 73 -0.08 1.16 2.91
C ILE A 73 1.34 1.69 2.71
N VAL A 74 2.26 1.44 3.65
CA VAL A 74 3.62 1.99 3.64
C VAL A 74 4.39 1.59 2.37
N PRO A 75 4.40 0.31 1.92
CA PRO A 75 5.05 -0.06 0.67
C PRO A 75 4.45 0.61 -0.57
N ILE A 76 3.14 0.88 -0.56
CA ILE A 76 2.49 1.58 -1.67
C ILE A 76 3.00 3.02 -1.73
N GLY A 77 3.01 3.72 -0.59
CA GLY A 77 3.55 5.07 -0.49
C GLY A 77 4.99 5.16 -0.97
N GLU A 78 5.83 4.18 -0.59
CA GLU A 78 7.23 4.09 -1.03
C GLU A 78 7.35 3.98 -2.57
N LEU A 79 6.58 3.09 -3.21
CA LEU A 79 6.61 2.95 -4.66
C LEU A 79 6.02 4.16 -5.38
N GLN A 80 4.94 4.75 -4.87
CA GLN A 80 4.37 6.00 -5.40
C GLN A 80 5.40 7.14 -5.34
N SER A 81 6.13 7.28 -4.23
CA SER A 81 7.20 8.27 -4.08
C SER A 81 8.36 8.01 -5.03
N ARG A 82 8.80 6.76 -5.20
CA ARG A 82 9.85 6.39 -6.16
C ARG A 82 9.45 6.74 -7.59
N TRP A 83 8.22 6.42 -7.96
CA TRP A 83 7.69 6.74 -9.29
C TRP A 83 7.64 8.25 -9.51
N PHE A 84 7.10 9.00 -8.56
CA PHE A 84 7.05 10.46 -8.62
C PHE A 84 8.44 11.08 -8.74
N ALA A 85 9.42 10.64 -7.94
CA ALA A 85 10.80 11.12 -8.03
C ALA A 85 11.42 10.86 -9.42
N GLN A 86 11.17 9.69 -10.03
CA GLN A 86 11.64 9.40 -11.39
C GLN A 86 11.00 10.31 -12.45
N LEU A 87 9.71 10.64 -12.31
CA LEU A 87 9.02 11.57 -13.20
C LEU A 87 9.59 12.98 -13.09
N MET A 88 9.86 13.45 -11.86
CA MET A 88 10.46 14.76 -11.61
C MET A 88 11.90 14.83 -12.13
N ALA A 89 12.65 13.72 -12.08
CA ALA A 89 13.98 13.61 -12.65
C ALA A 89 14.00 13.40 -14.18
N GLY A 90 12.83 13.37 -14.85
CA GLY A 90 12.74 13.17 -16.30
C GLY A 90 13.11 11.75 -16.77
N LYS A 91 13.22 10.77 -15.86
CA LYS A 91 13.58 9.38 -16.16
C LYS A 91 12.39 8.54 -16.62
N ARG A 92 11.16 9.05 -16.40
CA ARG A 92 9.89 8.44 -16.79
C ARG A 92 8.97 9.53 -17.34
N SER A 93 7.95 9.11 -18.07
CA SER A 93 6.84 9.96 -18.50
C SER A 93 5.53 9.38 -18.01
N LEU A 94 4.54 10.27 -17.87
CA LEU A 94 3.15 9.86 -17.69
C LEU A 94 2.53 9.53 -19.06
N PRO A 95 1.54 8.62 -19.12
CA PRO A 95 0.79 8.37 -20.34
C PRO A 95 -0.06 9.58 -20.73
N SER A 96 -0.78 9.51 -21.84
CA SER A 96 -1.73 10.54 -22.23
C SER A 96 -2.86 10.69 -21.21
N ARG A 97 -3.50 11.87 -21.18
CA ARG A 97 -4.67 12.11 -20.31
C ARG A 97 -5.85 11.18 -20.62
N GLN A 98 -5.98 10.74 -21.87
CA GLN A 98 -7.03 9.81 -22.27
C GLN A 98 -6.79 8.43 -21.64
N GLU A 99 -5.55 7.94 -21.69
CA GLU A 99 -5.17 6.66 -21.06
C GLU A 99 -5.32 6.73 -19.53
N MET A 100 -4.98 7.86 -18.91
CA MET A 100 -5.21 8.07 -17.47
C MET A 100 -6.70 7.96 -17.11
N ARG A 101 -7.57 8.61 -17.88
CA ARG A 101 -9.03 8.56 -17.65
C ARG A 101 -9.59 7.16 -17.89
N ALA A 102 -9.07 6.44 -18.88
CA ALA A 102 -9.45 5.05 -19.13
C ALA A 102 -9.06 4.14 -17.96
N ASP A 103 -7.85 4.28 -17.41
CA ASP A 103 -7.39 3.56 -16.21
C ASP A 103 -8.30 3.84 -15.00
N ILE A 104 -8.63 5.11 -14.75
CA ILE A 104 -9.56 5.50 -13.68
C ILE A 104 -10.94 4.84 -13.87
N ALA A 105 -11.47 4.83 -15.09
CA ALA A 105 -12.76 4.22 -15.40
C ALA A 105 -12.75 2.69 -15.15
N VAL A 106 -11.69 2.00 -15.56
CA VAL A 106 -11.49 0.58 -15.30
C VAL A 106 -11.42 0.29 -13.80
N LYS A 107 -10.64 1.08 -13.05
CA LYS A 107 -10.55 0.94 -11.58
C LYS A 107 -11.91 1.18 -10.92
N ARG A 108 -12.64 2.22 -11.32
CA ARG A 108 -13.99 2.50 -10.81
C ARG A 108 -14.97 1.34 -11.08
N GLN A 109 -14.84 0.66 -12.20
CA GLN A 109 -15.65 -0.53 -12.47
C GLN A 109 -15.24 -1.70 -11.57
N ALA A 110 -13.94 -1.95 -11.38
CA ALA A 110 -13.43 -2.98 -10.47
C ALA A 110 -13.85 -2.74 -9.00
N MET A 111 -13.97 -1.47 -8.60
CA MET A 111 -14.41 -1.06 -7.26
C MET A 111 -15.82 -1.51 -6.90
N LYS A 112 -16.68 -1.80 -7.88
CA LYS A 112 -18.06 -2.27 -7.64
C LYS A 112 -18.15 -3.61 -6.89
N ARG A 113 -17.04 -4.35 -6.80
CA ARG A 113 -16.98 -5.57 -5.97
C ARG A 113 -17.02 -5.28 -4.47
N TYR A 114 -16.72 -4.05 -4.07
CA TYR A 114 -16.80 -3.61 -2.67
C TYR A 114 -18.19 -3.06 -2.37
N TYR A 115 -18.62 -3.19 -1.11
CA TYR A 115 -19.89 -2.63 -0.66
C TYR A 115 -19.95 -1.13 -0.93
N GLU A 116 -21.04 -0.68 -1.57
CA GLU A 116 -21.23 0.71 -1.95
C GLU A 116 -21.40 1.60 -0.69
N SER A 117 -20.31 2.25 -0.28
CA SER A 117 -20.31 3.23 0.79
C SER A 117 -19.17 4.22 0.61
N GLU A 118 -19.25 5.37 1.28
CA GLU A 118 -18.19 6.40 1.29
C GLU A 118 -16.88 5.90 1.92
N ARG A 119 -16.91 4.79 2.67
CA ARG A 119 -15.72 4.15 3.25
C ARG A 119 -14.90 3.40 2.21
N HIS A 120 -15.50 3.01 1.09
CA HIS A 120 -14.94 2.02 0.18
C HIS A 120 -14.58 2.61 -1.18
N THR A 121 -14.27 3.90 -1.26
CA THR A 121 -14.09 4.62 -2.53
C THR A 121 -12.68 4.58 -3.10
N ILE A 122 -11.68 4.25 -2.29
CA ILE A 122 -10.25 4.22 -2.64
C ILE A 122 -9.58 2.87 -2.34
N GLN A 123 -10.35 1.78 -2.35
CA GLN A 123 -9.84 0.45 -2.04
C GLN A 123 -9.04 -0.18 -3.19
N VAL A 124 -8.03 -0.98 -2.86
CA VAL A 124 -7.30 -1.79 -3.84
C VAL A 124 -6.86 -3.14 -3.27
N ASP A 125 -6.66 -4.11 -4.15
CA ASP A 125 -5.88 -5.30 -3.76
C ASP A 125 -4.41 -4.92 -3.74
N TRP A 126 -3.76 -5.20 -2.61
CA TRP A 126 -2.39 -4.78 -2.39
C TRP A 126 -1.43 -5.36 -3.44
N LEU A 127 -1.45 -6.67 -3.69
CA LEU A 127 -0.49 -7.31 -4.60
C LEU A 127 -0.61 -6.81 -6.04
N ASN A 128 -1.84 -6.77 -6.58
CA ASN A 128 -2.11 -6.30 -7.94
C ASN A 128 -1.66 -4.84 -8.12
N PHE A 129 -1.95 -4.00 -7.13
CA PHE A 129 -1.61 -2.59 -7.19
C PHE A 129 -0.12 -2.32 -7.03
N MET A 130 0.55 -3.04 -6.13
CA MET A 130 2.00 -2.99 -5.98
C MET A 130 2.72 -3.39 -7.27
N ASP A 131 2.26 -4.44 -7.94
CA ASP A 131 2.80 -4.89 -9.23
C ASP A 131 2.59 -3.88 -10.36
N GLU A 132 1.45 -3.20 -10.36
CA GLU A 132 1.14 -2.12 -11.30
C GLU A 132 2.09 -0.92 -11.10
N LEU A 133 2.31 -0.50 -9.85
CA LEU A 133 3.26 0.57 -9.51
C LEU A 133 4.70 0.15 -9.79
N ALA A 134 5.07 -1.09 -9.46
CA ALA A 134 6.40 -1.61 -9.69
C ALA A 134 6.75 -1.64 -11.19
N GLN A 135 5.77 -1.84 -12.08
CA GLN A 135 5.97 -1.67 -13.52
C GLN A 135 6.28 -0.22 -13.90
N GLN A 136 5.60 0.76 -13.30
CA GLN A 136 5.87 2.19 -13.56
C GLN A 136 7.29 2.58 -13.12
N VAL A 137 7.75 2.05 -11.99
CA VAL A 137 9.10 2.29 -11.48
C VAL A 137 10.16 1.45 -12.24
N GLY A 138 9.77 0.29 -12.76
CA GLY A 138 10.64 -0.68 -13.43
C GLY A 138 11.34 -1.64 -12.46
N VAL A 139 10.65 -2.06 -11.41
CA VAL A 139 11.16 -2.94 -10.34
C VAL A 139 10.26 -4.14 -10.05
N LYS A 140 9.32 -4.43 -10.96
CA LYS A 140 8.50 -5.64 -10.87
C LYS A 140 9.40 -6.86 -11.09
N PRO A 141 9.45 -7.83 -10.16
CA PRO A 141 10.27 -9.02 -10.30
C PRO A 141 9.91 -9.85 -11.54
N ASN A 142 10.91 -10.21 -12.32
CA ASN A 142 10.78 -11.18 -13.40
C ASN A 142 10.82 -12.60 -12.83
N ILE A 143 9.64 -13.13 -12.51
CA ILE A 143 9.48 -14.47 -11.93
C ILE A 143 10.10 -15.56 -12.81
N THR A 144 9.90 -15.50 -14.13
CA THR A 144 10.42 -16.51 -15.06
C THR A 144 11.95 -16.57 -15.04
N LYS A 145 12.62 -15.41 -14.92
CA LYS A 145 14.09 -15.36 -14.76
C LYS A 145 14.53 -16.15 -13.51
N TYR A 146 13.89 -15.91 -12.37
CA TYR A 146 14.26 -16.58 -11.12
C TYR A 146 14.00 -18.08 -11.15
N PHE A 147 12.99 -18.56 -11.89
CA PHE A 147 12.76 -20.00 -12.07
C PHE A 147 14.01 -20.74 -12.61
N PHE A 148 14.76 -20.10 -13.51
CA PHE A 148 15.95 -20.68 -14.11
C PHE A 148 17.24 -20.35 -13.35
N THR A 149 17.34 -19.19 -12.71
CA THR A 149 18.60 -18.73 -12.07
C THR A 149 18.67 -19.00 -10.57
N ASP A 150 17.55 -18.91 -9.85
CA ASP A 150 17.51 -19.00 -8.38
C ASP A 150 16.19 -19.64 -7.93
N LYS A 151 16.15 -20.97 -7.93
CA LYS A 151 14.95 -21.77 -7.64
C LYS A 151 14.41 -21.56 -6.23
N GLU A 152 15.29 -21.24 -5.28
CA GLU A 152 14.91 -20.98 -3.89
C GLU A 152 14.15 -19.66 -3.81
N LEU A 153 14.72 -18.58 -4.36
CA LEU A 153 14.06 -17.29 -4.44
C LEU A 153 12.77 -17.36 -5.27
N TRP A 154 12.76 -18.11 -6.38
CA TRP A 154 11.55 -18.32 -7.17
C TRP A 154 10.42 -18.98 -6.36
N ARG A 155 10.72 -20.02 -5.59
CA ARG A 155 9.72 -20.67 -4.70
C ARG A 155 9.20 -19.68 -3.67
N ALA A 156 10.07 -18.89 -3.06
CA ALA A 156 9.67 -17.87 -2.10
C ALA A 156 8.78 -16.78 -2.71
N LEU A 157 9.07 -16.34 -3.94
CA LEU A 157 8.23 -15.36 -4.66
C LEU A 157 6.88 -15.92 -5.10
N MET A 158 6.82 -17.21 -5.45
CA MET A 158 5.59 -17.84 -5.94
C MET A 158 4.65 -18.32 -4.84
N PHE A 159 5.21 -18.85 -3.76
CA PHE A 159 4.45 -19.57 -2.73
C PHE A 159 4.64 -18.98 -1.33
N GLY A 160 5.62 -18.10 -1.15
CA GLY A 160 5.85 -17.40 0.10
C GLY A 160 4.95 -16.17 0.26
N PRO A 161 5.05 -15.49 1.42
CA PRO A 161 4.34 -14.25 1.64
C PRO A 161 4.83 -13.16 0.67
N ALA A 162 3.90 -12.38 0.12
CA ALA A 162 4.25 -11.26 -0.74
C ALA A 162 4.79 -10.11 0.12
N LEU A 163 6.13 -10.00 0.16
CA LEU A 163 6.83 -9.03 1.00
C LEU A 163 7.39 -7.88 0.15
N PRO A 164 7.41 -6.64 0.66
CA PRO A 164 7.83 -5.47 -0.11
C PRO A 164 9.30 -5.52 -0.57
N TYR A 165 10.13 -6.35 0.06
CA TYR A 165 11.52 -6.61 -0.34
C TYR A 165 11.62 -7.06 -1.81
N GLN A 166 10.59 -7.74 -2.35
CA GLN A 166 10.59 -8.20 -3.74
C GLN A 166 10.77 -7.04 -4.73
N TYR A 167 10.23 -5.86 -4.43
CA TYR A 167 10.33 -4.65 -5.26
C TYR A 167 11.67 -3.90 -5.12
N ARG A 168 12.65 -4.55 -4.47
CA ARG A 168 14.05 -4.13 -4.34
C ARG A 168 15.03 -5.20 -4.85
N LEU A 169 14.55 -6.31 -5.43
CA LEU A 169 15.40 -7.35 -6.02
C LEU A 169 16.13 -6.88 -7.28
N GLU A 170 15.46 -6.10 -8.11
CA GLU A 170 16.03 -5.62 -9.38
C GLU A 170 15.50 -4.23 -9.78
N GLY A 171 16.09 -3.69 -10.84
CA GLY A 171 15.81 -2.34 -11.33
C GLY A 171 16.44 -1.23 -10.48
N PRO A 172 15.99 0.03 -10.63
CA PRO A 172 16.60 1.18 -9.97
C PRO A 172 16.53 1.11 -8.45
N HIS A 173 17.67 1.38 -7.80
CA HIS A 173 17.79 1.36 -6.33
C HIS A 173 17.48 -0.02 -5.73
N SER A 174 17.94 -1.10 -6.37
CA SER A 174 17.92 -2.43 -5.79
C SER A 174 18.71 -2.48 -4.47
N TRP A 175 18.35 -3.42 -3.61
CA TRP A 175 18.99 -3.64 -2.31
C TRP A 175 19.60 -5.04 -2.27
N SER A 176 20.90 -5.13 -2.03
CA SER A 176 21.64 -6.40 -1.99
C SER A 176 21.09 -7.38 -0.94
N GLY A 177 20.56 -6.87 0.18
CA GLY A 177 19.93 -7.67 1.23
C GLY A 177 18.51 -8.16 0.91
N ALA A 178 17.90 -7.75 -0.21
CA ALA A 178 16.50 -8.07 -0.51
C ALA A 178 16.24 -9.58 -0.61
N ARG A 179 17.17 -10.33 -1.22
CA ARG A 179 17.07 -11.79 -1.33
C ARG A 179 17.08 -12.45 0.06
N GLU A 180 18.11 -12.13 0.85
CA GLU A 180 18.26 -12.69 2.20
C GLU A 180 17.06 -12.32 3.08
N ALA A 181 16.59 -11.07 3.00
CA ALA A 181 15.42 -10.61 3.74
C ALA A 181 14.15 -11.38 3.37
N LEU A 182 13.94 -11.75 2.10
CA LEU A 182 12.82 -12.60 1.67
C LEU A 182 12.92 -14.00 2.27
N LEU A 183 14.09 -14.63 2.16
CA LEU A 183 14.28 -16.02 2.57
C LEU A 183 14.27 -16.22 4.09
N SER A 184 14.78 -15.25 4.84
CA SER A 184 14.80 -15.28 6.32
C SER A 184 13.57 -14.63 6.97
N ALA A 185 12.50 -14.37 6.20
CA ALA A 185 11.32 -13.67 6.72
C ALA A 185 10.62 -14.44 7.85
N GLU A 186 10.47 -15.76 7.69
CA GLU A 186 9.83 -16.64 8.68
C GLU A 186 10.60 -16.63 10.00
N GLU A 187 11.93 -16.75 9.94
CA GLU A 187 12.79 -16.67 11.13
C GLU A 187 12.59 -15.36 11.89
N ARG A 188 12.49 -14.21 11.20
CA ARG A 188 12.25 -12.92 11.86
C ARG A 188 10.85 -12.78 12.44
N ILE A 189 9.86 -13.46 11.87
CA ILE A 189 8.49 -13.49 12.40
C ILE A 189 8.44 -14.35 13.67
N ASP A 190 9.15 -15.48 13.67
CA ASP A 190 9.15 -16.43 14.78
C ASP A 190 10.07 -16.03 15.94
N SER A 191 11.19 -15.36 15.64
CA SER A 191 12.17 -14.91 16.63
C SER A 191 11.57 -14.18 17.85
N PRO A 192 10.71 -13.15 17.69
CA PRO A 192 10.08 -12.49 18.84
C PRO A 192 9.04 -13.36 19.56
N LEU A 193 8.58 -14.46 18.97
CA LEU A 193 7.63 -15.40 19.57
C LEU A 193 8.35 -16.51 20.36
N ALA A 194 9.56 -16.87 19.98
CA ALA A 194 10.38 -17.93 20.57
C ALA A 194 11.02 -17.56 21.93
N THR A 195 10.30 -16.81 22.77
CA THR A 195 10.78 -16.23 24.04
C THR A 195 11.10 -17.27 25.14
N LYS A 196 10.70 -18.53 24.96
CA LYS A 196 10.92 -19.62 25.92
C LYS A 196 12.12 -20.51 25.60
N GLN A 197 12.81 -20.28 24.49
CA GLN A 197 14.05 -20.99 24.19
C GLN A 197 15.15 -20.47 25.15
N PRO A 198 15.95 -21.34 25.79
CA PRO A 198 17.09 -20.88 26.57
C PRO A 198 18.02 -20.11 25.63
N VAL A 199 18.34 -18.86 25.98
CA VAL A 199 19.25 -18.02 25.21
C VAL A 199 20.61 -18.73 25.14
N VAL A 200 20.89 -19.42 24.04
CA VAL A 200 22.24 -19.91 23.75
C VAL A 200 23.06 -18.69 23.34
N ARG A 201 23.74 -18.07 24.30
CA ARG A 201 24.74 -17.04 24.01
C ARG A 201 25.93 -17.72 23.32
N ASP A 202 26.01 -17.64 21.98
CA ASP A 202 27.28 -17.91 21.31
C ASP A 202 28.24 -16.77 21.68
N SER A 203 29.37 -17.15 22.28
CA SER A 203 30.50 -16.27 22.62
C SER A 203 31.05 -15.44 21.44
N ARG A 204 30.66 -15.74 20.20
CA ARG A 204 31.05 -15.03 18.98
C ARG A 204 30.10 -13.90 18.55
N ASP A 205 28.89 -13.81 19.09
CA ASP A 205 27.86 -12.83 18.67
C ASP A 205 27.92 -11.50 19.44
N LYS A 206 29.12 -10.92 19.61
CA LYS A 206 29.26 -9.62 20.29
C LYS A 206 28.72 -8.41 19.50
N TYR A 207 28.30 -8.58 18.24
CA TYR A 207 28.00 -7.43 17.36
C TYR A 207 26.69 -7.50 16.55
N LYS A 208 25.80 -8.46 16.75
CA LYS A 208 24.46 -8.39 16.13
C LYS A 208 23.54 -7.51 16.96
N ILE A 209 23.68 -6.20 16.76
CA ILE A 209 22.73 -5.20 17.23
C ILE A 209 21.39 -5.51 16.59
N CYS A 210 20.40 -5.89 17.41
CA CYS A 210 19.00 -5.84 17.07
C CYS A 210 18.65 -4.36 16.81
N LEU A 211 18.65 -3.96 15.55
CA LEU A 211 18.18 -2.64 15.15
C LEU A 211 16.66 -2.60 15.28
N LEU A 212 16.21 -2.37 16.51
CA LEU A 212 14.89 -1.80 16.79
C LEU A 212 14.96 -0.35 16.32
N TYR A 213 14.55 -0.09 15.08
CA TYR A 213 14.35 1.27 14.61
C TYR A 213 13.07 1.84 15.25
N THR A 214 13.27 2.87 16.08
CA THR A 214 12.25 3.86 16.48
C THR A 214 11.81 4.71 15.30
#